data_AF-A0A0A0L9E9-F1
#
_entry.id   AF-A0A0A0L9E9-F1
#
_cell.length_a   1.000
_cell.length_b   1.000
_cell.length_c   1.000
_cell.angle_alpha   90.00
_cell.angle_beta   90.00
_cell.angle_gamma   90.00
#
_symmetry.space_group_name_H-M   'P 1'
#
loop_
_entity.id
_entity.type
_entity.pdbx_description
1 polymer ?
#
loop_
_entity_poly.entity_id
_entity_poly.type
_entity_poly.pdbx_seq_one_letter_code
_entity_poly.pdbx_strand_id
1 'polypeptide(L)'
;MQVVRIDDYNIVRPSELALKVLLSKHPVCISISVDEHGSFKRYGGGIYKGPFPEKSNHSMLAVRYTSKTHGEVDGEKMDIA
;
A
#
# COMPACT_ATOMS: atom_id res chain seq x y z
N MET A 1 3.02 -3.63 32.20
CA MET A 1 3.69 -3.38 30.90
C MET A 1 3.36 -4.55 30.00
N GLN A 2 2.64 -4.33 28.89
CA GLN A 2 2.24 -5.39 27.96
C GLN A 2 3.15 -5.36 26.75
N VAL A 3 3.74 -6.51 26.40
CA VAL A 3 4.63 -6.66 25.24
C VAL A 3 3.88 -7.44 24.17
N VAL A 4 3.90 -6.92 22.93
CA VAL A 4 3.35 -7.64 21.77
C VAL A 4 4.44 -8.56 21.23
N ARG A 5 4.11 -9.85 21.09
CA ARG A 5 4.97 -10.84 20.46
C ARG A 5 4.40 -11.18 19.08
N ILE A 6 5.29 -11.43 18.14
CA ILE A 6 4.96 -11.98 16.83
C ILE A 6 5.44 -13.42 16.79
N ASP A 7 4.61 -14.30 16.26
CA ASP A 7 4.95 -15.72 16.17
C ASP A 7 5.76 -16.01 14.90
N ASP A 8 5.43 -15.35 13.78
CA ASP A 8 6.06 -15.61 12.48
C ASP A 8 5.90 -14.43 11.49
N TYR A 9 6.61 -14.51 10.36
CA TYR A 9 6.45 -13.64 9.20
C TYR A 9 6.50 -14.44 7.90
N ASN A 10 5.80 -13.96 6.87
CA ASN A 10 5.78 -14.60 5.56
C ASN A 10 6.28 -13.64 4.48
N ILE A 11 7.23 -14.10 3.67
CA ILE A 11 7.70 -13.36 2.49
C ILE A 11 6.82 -13.74 1.31
N VAL A 12 6.21 -12.71 0.73
CA VAL A 12 5.29 -12.86 -0.41
C VAL A 12 6.08 -12.68 -1.69
N ARG A 13 5.84 -13.53 -2.69
CA ARG A 13 6.43 -13.33 -4.02
C ARG A 13 5.89 -12.04 -4.65
N PRO A 14 6.67 -11.34 -5.49
CA PRO A 14 6.22 -10.12 -6.15
C PRO A 14 5.02 -10.40 -7.08
N SER A 15 3.82 -10.10 -6.59
CA SER A 15 2.57 -10.23 -7.34
C SER A 15 1.55 -9.24 -6.78
N GLU A 16 1.04 -8.36 -7.64
CA GLU A 16 0.03 -7.37 -7.25
C GLU A 16 -1.25 -8.05 -6.74
N LEU A 17 -1.67 -9.14 -7.36
CA LEU A 17 -2.85 -9.90 -6.93
C LEU A 17 -2.64 -10.50 -5.53
N ALA A 18 -1.48 -11.12 -5.27
CA ALA A 18 -1.17 -11.67 -3.95
C ALA A 18 -1.12 -10.56 -2.89
N LEU A 19 -0.55 -9.41 -3.22
CA LEU A 19 -0.50 -8.26 -2.32
C LEU A 19 -1.90 -7.73 -2.00
N LYS A 20 -2.79 -7.60 -3.00
CA LYS A 20 -4.19 -7.18 -2.78
C LYS A 20 -4.93 -8.15 -1.86
N VAL A 21 -4.78 -9.46 -2.07
CA VAL A 21 -5.40 -10.50 -1.22
C VAL A 21 -4.91 -10.43 0.23
N LEU A 22 -3.65 -10.04 0.46
CA LEU A 22 -3.13 -9.87 1.82
C LEU A 22 -3.58 -8.56 2.45
N LEU A 23 -3.59 -7.47 1.68
CA LEU A 23 -4.04 -6.15 2.14
C LEU A 23 -5.52 -6.10 2.48
N SER A 24 -6.34 -7.02 1.96
CA SER A 24 -7.74 -7.13 2.39
C SER A 24 -7.90 -7.70 3.81
N LYS A 25 -6.85 -8.29 4.38
CA LYS A 25 -6.87 -8.95 5.68
C LYS A 25 -5.98 -8.27 6.72
N HIS A 26 -4.81 -7.78 6.31
CA HIS A 26 -3.80 -7.24 7.23
C HIS A 26 -2.91 -6.20 6.52
N PRO A 27 -2.39 -5.20 7.25
CA PRO A 27 -1.33 -4.34 6.74
C PRO A 27 -0.08 -5.15 6.37
N VAL A 28 0.57 -4.78 5.26
CA VAL A 28 1.73 -5.51 4.72
C VAL A 28 2.92 -4.56 4.61
N CYS A 29 4.08 -4.99 5.13
CA CYS A 29 5.34 -4.27 4.93
C CYS A 29 5.80 -4.46 3.47
N ILE A 30 6.10 -3.36 2.79
CA ILE A 30 6.54 -3.34 1.39
C ILE A 30 7.80 -2.49 1.23
N SER A 31 8.57 -2.75 0.18
CA SER A 31 9.65 -1.86 -0.25
C SER A 31 9.25 -1.14 -1.53
N ILE A 32 9.51 0.16 -1.57
CA ILE A 32 9.25 1.02 -2.72
C ILE A 32 10.55 1.71 -3.16
N SER A 33 10.57 2.12 -4.42
CA SER A 33 11.58 3.02 -4.96
C SER A 33 11.08 4.44 -4.84
N VAL A 34 11.83 5.29 -4.13
CA VAL A 34 11.53 6.71 -4.00
C VAL A 34 12.73 7.51 -4.49
N ASP A 35 12.45 8.56 -5.27
CA ASP A 35 13.47 9.55 -5.58
C ASP A 35 13.70 10.42 -4.32
N GLU A 36 14.83 10.21 -3.66
CA GLU A 36 15.20 10.85 -2.38
C GLU A 36 15.26 12.38 -2.47
N HIS A 37 15.47 12.91 -3.68
CA HIS A 37 15.52 14.34 -3.96
C HIS A 37 14.32 14.83 -4.80
N GLY A 38 13.39 13.93 -5.12
CA GLY A 38 12.35 14.11 -6.13
C GLY A 38 10.99 14.56 -5.64
N SER A 39 9.99 14.31 -6.50
CA SER A 39 8.59 14.69 -6.28
C SER A 39 7.92 13.91 -5.15
N PHE A 40 8.40 12.71 -4.81
CA PHE A 40 7.83 11.90 -3.75
C PHE A 40 7.95 12.56 -2.37
N LYS A 41 9.11 13.18 -2.08
CA LYS A 41 9.37 13.87 -0.80
C LYS A 41 8.45 15.08 -0.55
N ARG A 42 8.01 15.73 -1.63
CA ARG A 42 7.12 16.91 -1.60
C ARG A 42 5.68 16.58 -2.00
N TYR A 43 5.32 15.30 -1.99
CA TYR A 43 4.01 14.87 -2.42
C TYR A 43 2.91 15.43 -1.52
N GLY A 44 2.00 16.21 -2.10
CA GLY A 44 0.96 16.95 -1.37
C GLY A 44 -0.41 16.26 -1.32
N GLY A 45 -0.64 15.19 -2.10
CA GLY A 45 -1.92 14.45 -2.12
C GLY A 45 -2.34 13.95 -3.51
N GLY A 46 -3.43 13.17 -3.55
CA GLY A 46 -4.00 12.57 -4.77
C GLY A 46 -3.58 11.12 -5.00
N ILE A 47 -3.24 10.76 -6.24
CA ILE A 47 -2.60 9.47 -6.59
C ILE A 47 -1.24 9.78 -7.19
N TYR A 48 -0.16 9.35 -6.54
CA TYR A 48 1.19 9.55 -7.04
C TYR A 48 1.47 8.63 -8.24
N LYS A 49 1.89 9.22 -9.37
CA LYS A 49 2.13 8.50 -10.65
C LYS A 49 3.59 8.53 -11.12
N GLY A 50 4.53 8.96 -10.26
CA GLY A 50 5.97 8.85 -10.53
C GLY A 50 6.70 10.18 -10.72
N PRO A 51 8.03 10.13 -10.99
CA PRO A 51 8.82 8.99 -11.50
C PRO A 51 9.07 7.84 -10.51
N PHE A 52 9.38 6.64 -11.04
CA PHE A 52 9.70 5.45 -10.26
C PHE A 52 11.12 4.95 -10.57
N PRO A 53 12.09 5.12 -9.67
CA PRO A 53 13.44 4.58 -9.85
C PRO A 53 13.46 3.05 -9.87
N GLU A 54 14.47 2.45 -10.50
CA GLU A 54 14.58 0.98 -10.60
C GLU A 54 14.91 0.27 -9.28
N LYS A 55 15.56 0.98 -8.34
CA LYS A 55 16.03 0.38 -7.08
C LYS A 55 15.15 0.77 -5.90
N SER A 56 14.60 -0.24 -5.22
CA SER A 56 13.91 -0.05 -3.95
C SER A 56 14.89 0.43 -2.87
N ASN A 57 14.57 1.55 -2.22
CA ASN A 57 15.42 2.18 -1.21
C ASN A 57 14.64 2.58 0.06
N HIS A 58 13.33 2.33 0.11
CA HIS A 58 12.51 2.71 1.25
C HIS A 58 11.47 1.65 1.61
N SER A 59 11.28 1.41 2.91
CA SER A 59 10.28 0.46 3.43
C SER A 59 9.06 1.19 3.97
N MET A 60 7.87 0.70 3.64
CA MET A 60 6.58 1.32 3.96
C MET A 60 5.58 0.28 4.43
N LEU A 61 4.54 0.72 5.13
CA LEU A 61 3.40 -0.12 5.47
C LEU A 61 2.25 0.16 4.51
N ALA A 62 1.94 -0.80 3.66
CA ALA A 62 0.72 -0.76 2.87
C ALA A 62 -0.45 -1.21 3.76
N VAL A 63 -1.49 -0.37 3.86
CA VAL A 63 -2.63 -0.59 4.77
C VAL A 63 -3.92 -0.97 4.06
N ARG A 64 -4.08 -0.55 2.79
CA ARG A 64 -5.29 -0.76 2.00
C ARG A 64 -4.99 -0.51 0.51
N TYR A 65 -5.85 -1.03 -0.36
CA TYR A 65 -5.92 -0.66 -1.77
C TYR A 65 -7.35 -0.24 -2.15
N THR A 66 -7.47 0.50 -3.24
CA THR A 66 -8.74 0.82 -3.90
C THR A 66 -8.54 0.83 -5.41
N SER A 67 -9.58 0.47 -6.16
CA SER A 67 -9.62 0.63 -7.62
C SER A 67 -10.07 2.04 -8.04
N LYS A 68 -10.55 2.85 -7.09
CA LYS A 68 -11.11 4.17 -7.37
C LYS A 68 -10.02 5.17 -7.73
N THR A 69 -10.18 5.86 -8.85
CA THR A 69 -9.44 7.10 -9.13
C THR A 69 -9.92 8.22 -8.22
N HIS A 70 -9.05 9.17 -7.88
CA HIS A 70 -9.40 10.31 -7.03
C HIS A 70 -10.64 11.05 -7.60
N GLY A 71 -11.78 10.96 -6.90
CA GLY A 71 -13.07 11.57 -7.31
C GLY A 71 -14.31 10.67 -7.21
N GLU A 72 -14.18 9.38 -6.96
CA GLU A 72 -15.33 8.47 -6.88
C GLU A 72 -15.88 8.37 -5.44
N VAL A 73 -16.83 9.25 -5.12
CA VAL A 73 -17.57 9.28 -3.84
C VAL A 73 -18.26 7.92 -3.60
N ASP A 74 -18.26 7.47 -2.34
CA ASP A 74 -19.01 6.29 -1.91
C ASP A 74 -20.52 6.54 -2.07
N GLY A 75 -21.05 6.13 -3.23
CA GLY A 75 -22.46 5.79 -3.36
C GLY A 75 -22.71 4.50 -2.58
N GLU A 76 -23.29 4.67 -1.40
CA GLU A 76 -23.91 3.64 -0.58
C GLU A 76 -24.73 2.65 -1.44
N LYS A 77 -24.49 1.35 -1.26
CA LYS A 77 -25.50 0.27 -1.09
C LYS A 77 -24.85 -1.12 -1.23
N MET A 78 -24.61 -1.77 -0.09
CA MET A 78 -24.73 -3.24 -0.03
C MET A 78 -26.22 -3.56 0.04
N ASP A 79 -26.86 -3.68 -1.13
CA ASP A 79 -28.13 -4.40 -1.22
C ASP A 79 -27.78 -5.89 -1.30
N ILE A 80 -27.97 -6.59 -0.20
CA ILE A 80 -27.98 -8.06 -0.13
C ILE A 80 -29.40 -8.49 -0.51
N ALA A 81 -29.53 -9.17 -1.65
CA ALA A 81 -30.67 -10.03 -1.95
C ALA A 81 -30.35 -11.46 -1.51
#